data_AF-A0A015ILP1-F1
#
_entry.id   AF-A0A015ILP1-F1
#
_cell.length_a   1.000
_cell.length_b   1.000
_cell.length_c   1.000
_cell.angle_alpha   90.00
_cell.angle_beta   90.00
_cell.angle_gamma   90.00
#
_symmetry.space_group_name_H-M   'P 1'
#
loop_
_entity.id
_entity.type
_entity.pdbx_description
1 polymer ?
#
loop_
_entity_poly.entity_id
_entity_poly.type
_entity_poly.pdbx_seq_one_letter_code
_entity_poly.pdbx_strand_id
1 'polypeptide(L)' 'MPEKSVHEYFDRKSSDWTITGFLEECDAKLFTDQIGYYLTSLENIIETGSGNRRKKAQELYARYKQASSRIFCG' A
#
# COMPACT_ATOMS: atom_id res chain seq x y z
N MET A 1 5.17 15.15 -16.03
CA MET A 1 4.95 15.08 -14.57
C MET A 1 4.22 13.78 -14.34
N PRO A 2 4.79 12.75 -13.71
CA PRO A 2 4.01 11.53 -13.47
C PRO A 2 2.98 11.88 -12.40
N GLU A 3 1.72 11.82 -12.79
CA GLU A 3 0.58 11.95 -11.89
C GLU A 3 0.80 11.03 -10.68
N LYS A 4 0.57 11.55 -9.47
CA LYS A 4 0.53 10.75 -8.24
C LYS A 4 -0.73 9.88 -8.27
N SER A 5 -0.87 9.03 -9.28
CA SER A 5 -2.03 8.21 -9.50
C SER A 5 -1.92 7.04 -8.54
N VAL A 6 -2.84 6.99 -7.59
CA VAL A 6 -3.10 5.76 -6.84
C VAL A 6 -3.39 4.65 -7.85
N HIS A 7 -2.71 3.51 -7.73
CA HIS A 7 -2.86 2.38 -8.66
C HIS A 7 -4.33 1.94 -8.75
N GLU A 8 -4.82 1.57 -9.95
CA GLU A 8 -6.23 1.17 -10.19
C GLU A 8 -6.72 0.07 -9.24
N TYR A 9 -5.81 -0.78 -8.76
CA TYR A 9 -6.07 -1.78 -7.72
C TYR A 9 -6.81 -1.21 -6.48
N PHE A 10 -6.49 0.03 -6.09
CA PHE A 10 -7.08 0.68 -4.93
C PHE A 10 -8.40 1.41 -5.22
N ASP A 11 -8.84 1.45 -6.48
CA ASP A 11 -10.21 1.89 -6.80
C ASP A 11 -11.25 0.87 -6.25
N ARG A 12 -10.84 -0.39 -6.10
CA ARG A 12 -11.63 -1.46 -5.48
C ARG A 12 -12.05 -1.13 -4.05
N LYS A 13 -13.02 -1.89 -3.54
CA LYS A 13 -13.46 -1.78 -2.14
C LYS A 13 -12.27 -1.97 -1.19
N SER A 14 -12.18 -1.10 -0.19
CA SER A 14 -11.11 -1.17 0.82
C SER A 14 -11.03 -2.49 1.60
N SER A 15 -12.13 -3.25 1.63
CA SER A 15 -12.15 -4.59 2.24
C SER A 15 -11.40 -5.64 1.44
N ASP A 16 -11.26 -5.45 0.13
CA ASP A 16 -10.58 -6.37 -0.81
C ASP A 16 -9.08 -6.07 -0.94
N TRP A 17 -8.60 -4.97 -0.36
CA TRP A 17 -7.20 -4.59 -0.46
C TRP A 17 -6.32 -5.59 0.29
N THR A 18 -5.54 -6.34 -0.49
CA THR A 18 -4.56 -7.31 0.02
C THR A 18 -3.21 -7.07 -0.66
N ILE A 19 -2.11 -7.27 0.07
CA ILE A 19 -0.79 -7.11 -0.51
C ILE A 19 -0.54 -8.14 -1.62
N THR A 20 -1.03 -9.37 -1.44
CA THR A 20 -0.91 -10.43 -2.44
C THR A 20 -1.65 -10.09 -3.72
N GLY A 21 -2.88 -9.58 -3.63
CA GLY A 21 -3.63 -9.17 -4.82
C GLY A 21 -2.97 -8.00 -5.56
N PHE A 22 -2.31 -7.09 -4.83
CA PHE A 22 -1.52 -6.04 -5.47
C PHE A 22 -0.26 -6.62 -6.14
N LEU A 23 0.45 -7.54 -5.47
CA LEU A 23 1.67 -8.17 -5.99
C LEU A 23 1.40 -9.03 -7.22
N GLU A 24 0.23 -9.67 -7.31
CA GLU A 24 -0.17 -10.46 -8.49
C GLU A 24 -0.47 -9.57 -9.70
N GLU A 25 -1.03 -8.38 -9.51
CA GLU A 25 -1.29 -7.43 -10.60
C GLU A 25 -0.14 -6.47 -10.88
N CYS A 26 0.84 -6.36 -9.98
CA CYS A 26 1.95 -5.45 -10.15
C CYS A 26 3.02 -6.08 -11.06
N ASP A 27 3.18 -5.53 -12.27
CA ASP A 27 4.14 -5.99 -13.29
C ASP A 27 5.62 -5.72 -12.92
N ALA A 28 5.92 -5.15 -11.74
CA ALA A 28 7.29 -4.79 -11.40
C ALA A 28 8.16 -6.04 -11.16
N LYS A 29 9.37 -6.04 -11.75
CA LYS A 29 10.32 -7.17 -11.74
C LYS A 29 10.85 -7.56 -10.36
N LEU A 30 10.87 -6.64 -9.40
CA LEU A 30 11.46 -6.85 -8.09
C LEU A 30 10.41 -6.69 -7.00
N PHE A 31 10.37 -7.67 -6.10
CA PHE A 31 9.45 -7.67 -4.96
C PHE A 31 9.59 -6.40 -4.11
N THR A 32 10.81 -5.93 -3.90
CA THR A 32 11.08 -4.70 -3.14
C THR A 32 10.45 -3.46 -3.79
N ASP A 33 10.53 -3.34 -5.12
CA ASP A 33 9.87 -2.27 -5.86
C ASP A 33 8.35 -2.39 -5.75
N GLN A 34 7.78 -3.58 -5.92
CA GLN A 34 6.34 -3.79 -5.77
C GLN A 34 5.84 -3.36 -4.38
N ILE A 35 6.57 -3.72 -3.32
CA ILE A 35 6.26 -3.29 -1.94
C ILE A 35 6.39 -1.76 -1.80
N GLY A 36 7.42 -1.16 -2.40
CA GLY A 36 7.58 0.29 -2.43
C GLY A 36 6.39 0.98 -3.07
N TYR A 37 5.98 0.55 -4.26
CA TYR A 37 4.79 1.06 -4.96
C TYR A 37 3.50 0.86 -4.16
N TYR A 38 3.34 -0.29 -3.51
CA TYR A 38 2.20 -0.57 -2.64
C TYR A 38 2.15 0.41 -1.46
N LEU A 39 3.27 0.62 -0.77
CA LEU A 39 3.36 1.53 0.38
C LEU A 39 3.14 2.99 -0.02
N THR A 40 3.72 3.45 -1.13
CA THR A 40 3.50 4.81 -1.65
C THR A 40 2.04 5.03 -2.04
N SER A 41 1.39 4.02 -2.62
CA SER A 41 -0.04 4.10 -2.94
C SER A 41 -0.89 4.18 -1.68
N LEU A 42 -0.59 3.36 -0.66
CA LEU A 42 -1.26 3.45 0.63
C LEU A 42 -1.05 4.81 1.30
N GLU A 43 0.16 5.36 1.28
CA GLU A 43 0.48 6.68 1.83
C GLU A 43 -0.31 7.79 1.14
N ASN A 44 -0.39 7.77 -0.19
CA ASN A 44 -1.23 8.70 -0.96
C ASN A 44 -2.72 8.57 -0.58
N ILE A 45 -3.23 7.35 -0.36
CA ILE A 45 -4.62 7.13 0.08
C ILE A 45 -4.83 7.63 1.52
N ILE A 46 -3.81 7.56 2.37
CA ILE A 46 -3.89 8.11 3.73
C ILE A 46 -3.95 9.64 3.68
N GLU A 47 -3.15 10.25 2.80
CA GLU A 47 -3.08 11.70 2.62
C GLU A 47 -4.35 12.27 1.97
N THR A 48 -4.83 11.63 0.90
CA THR A 48 -5.97 12.10 0.09
C THR A 48 -7.32 11.50 0.49
N GLY A 49 -7.34 10.30 1.06
CA GLY A 49 -8.54 9.56 1.39
C GLY A 49 -9.20 10.00 2.70
N SER A 50 -10.47 9.63 2.87
CA SER A 50 -11.27 9.94 4.08
C SER A 50 -12.11 8.73 4.51
N GLY A 51 -12.46 8.67 5.80
CA GLY A 51 -13.31 7.63 6.38
C GLY A 51 -12.65 6.23 6.46
N ASN A 52 -13.39 5.19 6.09
CA ASN A 52 -12.93 3.79 6.21
C ASN A 52 -11.75 3.46 5.30
N ARG A 53 -11.66 4.07 4.11
CA ARG A 53 -10.54 3.89 3.18
C ARG A 53 -9.22 4.32 3.81
N ARG A 54 -9.20 5.52 4.42
CA ARG A 54 -8.02 6.04 5.14
C ARG A 54 -7.64 5.14 6.32
N LYS A 55 -8.60 4.77 7.17
CA LYS A 55 -8.34 3.89 8.32
C LYS A 55 -7.73 2.55 7.90
N LYS A 56 -8.27 1.94 6.83
CA LYS A 56 -7.75 0.67 6.31
C LYS A 56 -6.35 0.83 5.71
N ALA A 57 -6.11 1.90 4.96
CA ALA A 57 -4.80 2.19 4.42
C ALA A 57 -3.76 2.41 5.52
N GLN A 58 -4.11 3.15 6.59
CA GLN A 58 -3.25 3.34 7.76
C GLN A 58 -2.94 2.01 8.46
N GLU A 59 -3.94 1.14 8.65
CA GLU A 59 -3.75 -0.19 9.27
C GLU A 59 -2.78 -1.05 8.45
N LEU A 60 -2.97 -1.11 7.13
CA LEU A 60 -2.09 -1.85 6.22
C LEU A 60 -0.68 -1.26 6.22
N TYR A 61 -0.55 0.04 6.03
CA TYR A 61 0.75 0.74 6.01
C TYR A 61 1.50 0.54 7.34
N ALA A 62 0.82 0.69 8.47
CA ALA A 62 1.41 0.46 9.79
C ALA A 62 1.85 -1.00 9.96
N ARG A 63 1.06 -1.97 9.51
CA ARG A 63 1.40 -3.40 9.61
C ARG A 63 2.68 -3.74 8.85
N TYR A 64 2.84 -3.23 7.63
CA TYR A 64 4.03 -3.51 6.81
C TYR A 64 5.25 -2.65 7.23
N LYS A 65 5.05 -1.39 7.62
CA LYS A 65 6.12 -0.54 8.16
C LYS A 65 6.63 -1.07 9.50
N GLN A 66 5.75 -1.56 10.37
CA GLN A 66 6.13 -2.15 11.64
C GLN A 66 6.84 -3.50 11.45
N ALA A 67 6.45 -4.31 10.44
CA ALA A 67 7.22 -5.49 10.07
C ALA A 67 8.66 -5.15 9.67
N SER A 68 8.88 -4.02 9.00
CA SER A 68 10.22 -3.51 8.71
C SER A 68 10.97 -3.00 9.95
N SER A 69 10.26 -2.47 10.95
CA SER A 69 10.85 -1.97 12.21
C SER A 69 11.13 -3.08 13.23
N ARG A 70 10.41 -4.21 13.18
CA ARG A 70 10.58 -5.32 14.14
C ARG A 70 11.85 -6.15 13.91
N ILE A 71 12.56 -5.93 12.81
CA ILE A 71 13.86 -6.56 12.51
C ILE A 71 15.01 -5.85 13.26
N PHE A 72 14.84 -4.61 13.73
CA PHE A 72 15.91 -3.81 14.34
C PHE A 72 15.82 -3.64 15.87
N CYS A 73 14.88 -4.32 16.54
CA CYS A 73 14.89 -4.49 18.00
C CYS A 73 14.76 -5.97 18.34
N GLY A 74 15.90 -6.65 18.35
CA GLY A 74 16.11 -8.01 18.83
C GLY A 74 17.59 -8.22 19.08
#